data_AF-A0A947NXS9-F1
#
_entry.id   AF-A0A947NXS9-F1
#
_cell.length_a   1.000
_cell.length_b   1.000
_cell.length_c   1.000
_cell.angle_alpha   90.00
_cell.angle_beta   90.00
_cell.angle_gamma   90.00
#
_symmetry.space_group_name_H-M   'P 1'
#
loop_
_entity.id
_entity.type
_entity.pdbx_description
1 polymer ?
#
loop_
_entity_poly.entity_id
_entity_poly.type
_entity_poly.pdbx_seq_one_letter_code
_entity_poly.pdbx_strand_id
1 'polypeptide(L)' 'MTSYTSDLMRLLDERGYIHQATDAAALDALAAKQIVPGYIGFDPTAPSLHIGSLVQIMMLRRLQQAGHKPIV' A
#
# COMPACT_ATOMS: atom_id res chain seq x y z
N MET A 1 -10.20 -11.83 -11.58
CA MET A 1 -8.81 -12.26 -11.31
C MET A 1 -7.91 -11.17 -11.82
N THR A 2 -7.12 -10.58 -10.93
CA THR A 2 -6.33 -9.39 -11.20
C THR A 2 -5.09 -9.78 -12.00
N SER A 3 -4.65 -8.93 -12.92
CA SER A 3 -3.52 -9.19 -13.81
C SER A 3 -2.16 -8.90 -13.16
N TYR A 4 -2.11 -8.68 -11.84
CA TYR A 4 -0.89 -8.30 -11.13
C TYR A 4 -0.03 -9.50 -10.76
N THR A 5 1.27 -9.36 -10.98
CA THR A 5 2.28 -10.38 -10.71
C THR A 5 2.88 -10.29 -9.32
N SER A 6 3.06 -9.09 -8.77
CA SER A 6 3.59 -8.89 -7.41
C SER A 6 2.54 -9.23 -6.35
N ASP A 7 3.01 -9.80 -5.23
CA ASP A 7 2.12 -10.12 -4.11
C ASP A 7 1.50 -8.86 -3.50
N LEU A 8 2.22 -7.73 -3.52
CA LEU A 8 1.70 -6.44 -3.05
C LEU A 8 0.50 -5.98 -3.85
N MET A 9 0.65 -5.82 -5.17
CA MET A 9 -0.42 -5.24 -6.01
C MET A 9 -1.63 -6.17 -6.05
N ARG A 10 -1.40 -7.48 -6.08
CA ARG A 10 -2.48 -8.48 -6.01
C ARG A 10 -3.26 -8.37 -4.71
N LEU A 11 -2.57 -8.31 -3.56
CA LEU A 11 -3.18 -8.16 -2.24
C LEU A 11 -3.97 -6.85 -2.10
N LEU A 12 -3.43 -5.74 -2.62
CA LEU A 12 -4.11 -4.45 -2.54
C LEU A 12 -5.36 -4.40 -3.41
N ASP A 13 -5.31 -4.99 -4.60
CA ASP A 13 -6.47 -5.04 -5.51
C ASP A 13 -7.57 -5.97 -5.00
N GLU A 14 -7.22 -7.20 -4.59
CA GLU A 14 -8.18 -8.19 -4.06
C GLU A 14 -8.93 -7.69 -2.83
N ARG A 15 -8.31 -6.80 -2.05
CA ARG A 15 -8.90 -6.21 -0.84
C ARG A 15 -9.56 -4.85 -1.09
N GLY A 16 -9.53 -4.33 -2.32
CA GLY A 16 -10.16 -3.07 -2.69
C GLY A 16 -9.44 -1.82 -2.15
N TYR A 17 -8.13 -1.86 -1.95
CA TYR A 17 -7.35 -0.69 -1.53
C TYR A 17 -7.02 0.26 -2.68
N ILE A 18 -7.01 -0.21 -3.93
CA ILE A 18 -6.60 0.59 -5.09
C ILE A 18 -7.80 1.39 -5.61
N HIS A 19 -7.81 2.69 -5.33
CA HIS A 19 -8.72 3.63 -5.99
C HIS A 19 -8.11 4.17 -7.30
N GLN A 20 -6.83 4.57 -7.23
CA GLN A 20 -6.04 5.07 -8.35
C GLN A 20 -4.58 4.64 -8.15
N ALA A 21 -3.86 4.44 -9.25
CA ALA A 21 -2.45 4.13 -9.24
C ALA A 21 -1.76 4.79 -10.44
N THR A 22 -0.63 5.45 -10.17
CA THR A 22 0.26 5.95 -11.22
C THR A 22 1.07 4.78 -11.76
N ASP A 23 0.96 4.52 -13.07
CA ASP A 23 1.66 3.43 -13.76
C ASP A 23 1.67 2.10 -12.97
N ALA A 24 0.47 1.55 -12.80
CA ALA A 24 0.28 0.32 -12.03
C ALA A 24 1.12 -0.86 -12.57
N ALA A 25 1.37 -0.91 -13.87
CA ALA A 25 2.18 -1.95 -14.50
C ALA A 25 3.67 -1.82 -14.10
N ALA A 26 4.24 -0.61 -14.13
CA ALA A 26 5.61 -0.39 -13.69
C ALA A 26 5.76 -0.63 -12.18
N LEU A 27 4.78 -0.22 -11.37
CA LEU A 27 4.80 -0.46 -9.93
C LEU A 27 4.76 -1.95 -9.60
N ASP A 28 3.88 -2.72 -10.26
CA ASP A 28 3.80 -4.18 -10.11
C ASP A 28 5.12 -4.86 -10.48
N ALA A 29 5.69 -4.49 -11.64
CA ALA A 29 6.98 -5.02 -12.08
C ALA A 29 8.14 -4.66 -11.12
N LEU A 30 8.10 -3.48 -10.49
CA LEU A 30 9.09 -3.06 -9.49
C LEU A 30 8.93 -3.86 -8.20
N ALA A 31 7.70 -3.98 -7.70
CA ALA A 31 7.37 -4.71 -6.48
C ALA A 31 7.66 -6.21 -6.60
N ALA A 32 7.58 -6.79 -7.80
CA ALA A 32 8.00 -8.16 -8.05
C ALA A 32 9.53 -8.36 -8.03
N LYS A 33 10.32 -7.31 -8.24
CA LYS A 33 11.79 -7.39 -8.38
C LYS A 33 12.54 -7.02 -7.11
N GLN A 34 12.00 -6.12 -6.30
CA GLN A 34 12.72 -5.57 -5.16
C GLN A 34 11.80 -5.10 -4.03
N ILE A 35 12.40 -4.89 -2.85
CA ILE A 35 11.73 -4.28 -1.70
C ILE A 35 11.46 -2.81 -2.00
N VAL A 36 10.19 -2.45 -2.15
CA VAL A 36 9.76 -1.06 -2.36
C VAL A 36 9.50 -0.39 -1.01
N PRO A 37 10.16 0.73 -0.68
CA PRO A 37 9.77 1.55 0.45
C PRO A 37 8.52 2.37 0.12
N GLY A 38 7.58 2.48 1.06
CA GLY A 38 6.35 3.25 0.90
C GLY A 38 5.98 3.99 2.17
N TYR A 39 5.29 5.12 2.04
CA TYR A 39 4.90 5.98 3.17
C TYR A 39 3.46 6.47 3.00
N ILE A 40 2.82 6.83 4.12
CA ILE A 40 1.59 7.62 4.15
C ILE A 40 1.78 8.73 5.17
N GLY A 41 1.49 9.97 4.79
CA GLY A 41 1.53 11.12 5.68
C GLY A 41 0.22 11.29 6.44
N PHE A 42 0.33 11.63 7.73
CA PHE A 42 -0.79 12.06 8.57
C PHE A 42 -0.47 13.44 9.14
N ASP A 43 -1.27 14.44 8.78
CA ASP A 43 -1.13 15.77 9.37
C ASP A 43 -1.73 15.80 10.79
N PRO A 44 -1.03 16.38 11.78
CA PRO A 44 -1.49 16.42 13.18
C PRO A 44 -2.58 17.49 13.38
N THR A 45 -3.72 17.31 12.73
CA THR A 45 -4.88 18.22 12.79
C THR A 45 -5.75 18.00 14.04
N ALA A 46 -5.53 16.91 14.77
CA ALA A 46 -6.22 16.58 16.02
C ALA A 46 -5.26 15.85 16.98
N PRO A 47 -5.57 15.79 18.30
CA PRO A 47 -4.72 15.10 19.29
C PRO A 47 -4.60 13.58 19.10
N SER A 48 -5.45 12.98 18.26
CA SER A 48 -5.45 11.55 17.96
C SER A 48 -5.91 11.29 16.54
N LEU A 49 -5.41 10.19 15.96
CA LEU A 49 -6.01 9.60 14.76
C LEU A 49 -7.39 9.01 15.11
N HIS A 50 -8.23 8.86 14.09
CA HIS A 50 -9.55 8.26 14.22
C HIS A 50 -9.74 7.17 13.16
N ILE A 51 -10.93 6.54 13.13
CA ILE A 51 -11.21 5.39 12.25
C ILE A 51 -10.98 5.69 10.76
N GLY A 52 -11.06 6.95 10.34
CA GLY A 52 -10.78 7.37 8.96
C GLY A 52 -9.33 7.10 8.53
N SER A 53 -8.39 7.19 9.48
CA SER A 53 -6.97 6.90 9.26
C SER A 53 -6.67 5.40 9.20
N LEU A 54 -7.57 4.53 9.66
CA LEU A 54 -7.30 3.10 9.81
C LEU A 54 -7.05 2.41 8.47
N VAL A 55 -7.77 2.78 7.41
CA VAL A 55 -7.59 2.15 6.08
C VAL A 55 -6.17 2.37 5.57
N GLN A 56 -5.65 3.59 5.72
CA GLN A 56 -4.28 3.95 5.35
C GLN A 56 -3.25 3.21 6.21
N ILE A 57 -3.43 3.17 7.53
CA ILE A 57 -2.54 2.41 8.44
C ILE A 57 -2.51 0.93 8.05
N MET A 58 -3.67 0.35 7.74
CA MET A 58 -3.76 -1.05 7.31
C MET A 58 -3.08 -1.28 5.97
N MET A 59 -3.09 -0.32 5.05
CA MET A 59 -2.36 -0.39 3.79
C MET A 59 -0.85 -0.46 4.02
N LEU A 60 -0.28 0.36 4.92
CA LEU A 60 1.14 0.26 5.32
C LEU A 60 1.45 -1.10 5.98
N ARG A 61 0.51 -1.63 6.78
CA ARG A 61 0.65 -2.99 7.32
C ARG A 61 0.62 -4.06 6.23
N ARG A 62 -0.22 -3.92 5.20
CA ARG A 62 -0.25 -4.85 4.04
C ARG A 62 1.03 -4.76 3.22
N LEU A 63 1.56 -3.56 3.01
CA LEU A 63 2.86 -3.34 2.41
C LEU A 63 3.95 -4.14 3.15
N GLN A 64 4.00 -4.02 4.48
CA GLN A 64 4.94 -4.79 5.30
C GLN A 64 4.74 -6.32 5.19
N GLN A 65 3.48 -6.78 5.22
CA GLN A 65 3.15 -8.20 5.13
C GLN A 65 3.50 -8.81 3.76
N ALA A 66 3.47 -8.01 2.69
CA ALA A 66 3.93 -8.39 1.36
C ALA A 66 5.46 -8.34 1.20
N GLY A 67 6.22 -8.12 2.29
CA GLY A 67 7.69 -8.12 2.29
C GLY A 67 8.34 -6.77 1.96
N HIS A 68 7.55 -5.70 1.90
CA HIS A 68 8.02 -4.35 1.58
C HIS A 68 8.26 -3.49 2.84
N LYS A 69 8.82 -2.30 2.67
CA LYS A 69 9.27 -1.47 3.80
C LYS A 69 8.35 -0.26 4.03
N PRO A 70 7.46 -0.29 5.03
CA PRO A 70 6.71 0.92 5.39
C PRO A 70 7.63 1.95 6.07
N ILE A 71 7.33 3.22 5.83
CA ILE A 71 7.85 4.39 6.55
C ILE A 71 6.64 4.97 7.30
N VAL A 72 6.78 5.11 8.63
CA VAL A 72 5.76 5.61 9.55
C VAL A 72 6.33 6.81 10.28
#